data_AF-A0A426CKM2-F1
#
_entry.id   AF-A0A426CKM2-F1
#
_cell.length_a   1.000
_cell.length_b   1.000
_cell.length_c   1.000
_cell.angle_alpha   90.00
_cell.angle_beta   90.00
_cell.angle_gamma   90.00
#
_symmetry.space_group_name_H-M   'P 1'
#
loop_
_entity.id
_entity.type
_entity.pdbx_description
1 polymer ?
#
loop_
_entity_poly.entity_id
_entity_poly.type
_entity_poly.pdbx_seq_one_letter_code
_entity_poly.pdbx_strand_id
1 'polypeptide(L)'
;MKTKNNLYTYRYIAGVFAILAAALLPVAIRAQQTWTGGGGADNNWSTPTNWDSAPVFANNPTLTLTGTANYTSNADAAVTLTRLNFNPAGGNATLTGEELTFKAGSGGTTALIFVGSGTVKGDVTIKNNIKLLGTGAIQASTRNLTLDGNITLTNGQVQINANSSKTITINGEISGTTTTLAFTGHVAGTGRIYLNKNNTYTGATAIWTGGVVLAVDALNTGGAFGANTSEVLLGAASGTTFTPSLLTGANVTVGRDIRVVTNTTGTTTSTIGGESAHVSTFSGDITLGTNNAAAAALRLTAAANGRVNITGDLLRATGATGNTDAVTKVGAGIVAIAGDGNIYTGATTITTGTLLVNGILSTIAGDAAAVTANTGTTLGGTGTIGRNVKILSGATLELGDNSAVSSTGTAAPVAAPLTINGDLNLADTATVKFDLGANAASSDQLIVNGSVTLGGSVTFNLTALSLADFGSSPAYTLLSATGGIIGNTAGITFTGVNFGNYNYTLQIDANSIRLVSNTVIPEPHVTALLIGGVFLAGMIALRSLRGRPCTA
;
A
#
# COMPACT_ATOMS: atom_id res chain seq x y z
N MET A 1 -62.08 70.78 29.16
CA MET A 1 -62.12 69.58 28.27
C MET A 1 -60.71 69.02 28.21
N LYS A 2 -60.54 67.76 28.63
CA LYS A 2 -59.25 67.14 28.99
C LYS A 2 -58.33 66.92 27.79
N THR A 3 -57.08 67.34 27.98
CA THR A 3 -55.87 67.03 27.22
C THR A 3 -55.58 65.53 27.21
N LYS A 4 -55.20 64.97 26.05
CA LYS A 4 -54.38 63.75 25.95
C LYS A 4 -53.71 63.61 24.58
N ASN A 5 -52.41 63.36 24.65
CA ASN A 5 -51.59 62.50 23.77
C ASN A 5 -51.16 63.01 22.38
N ASN A 6 -50.13 63.87 22.37
CA ASN A 6 -49.19 64.04 21.25
C ASN A 6 -47.74 63.73 21.68
N LEU A 7 -47.50 62.63 22.41
CA LEU A 7 -46.18 62.27 22.95
C LEU A 7 -45.58 60.96 22.40
N TYR A 8 -46.15 60.37 21.35
CA TYR A 8 -45.69 59.07 20.80
C TYR A 8 -44.88 59.17 19.51
N THR A 9 -44.85 60.31 18.82
CA THR A 9 -44.22 60.44 17.49
C THR A 9 -42.71 60.74 17.54
N TYR A 10 -42.19 61.28 18.66
CA TYR A 10 -40.77 61.63 18.79
C TYR A 10 -39.84 60.48 19.21
N ARG A 11 -40.38 59.36 19.74
CA ARG A 11 -39.56 58.19 20.11
C ARG A 11 -39.17 57.29 18.93
N TYR A 12 -39.90 57.35 17.82
CA TYR A 12 -39.61 56.56 16.62
C TYR A 12 -38.53 57.20 15.73
N ILE A 13 -38.43 58.53 15.70
CA ILE A 13 -37.45 59.24 14.85
C ILE A 13 -36.02 59.11 15.42
N ALA A 14 -35.86 59.14 16.75
CA ALA A 14 -34.55 58.90 17.39
C ALA A 14 -34.06 57.44 17.23
N GLY A 15 -34.97 56.46 17.22
CA GLY A 15 -34.63 55.05 16.99
C GLY A 15 -34.20 54.74 15.55
N VAL A 16 -34.80 55.40 14.56
CA VAL A 16 -34.47 55.21 13.13
C VAL A 16 -33.12 55.84 12.78
N PHE A 17 -32.74 56.97 13.38
CA PHE A 17 -31.39 57.56 13.17
C PHE A 17 -30.27 56.77 13.86
N ALA A 18 -30.53 56.13 15.00
CA ALA A 18 -29.54 55.26 15.65
C ALA A 18 -29.27 53.97 14.84
N ILE A 19 -30.30 53.42 14.16
CA ILE A 19 -30.16 52.25 13.28
C ILE A 19 -29.46 52.62 11.96
N LEU A 20 -29.70 53.82 11.41
CA LEU A 20 -29.03 54.30 10.19
C LEU A 20 -27.55 54.67 10.43
N ALA A 21 -27.21 55.19 11.62
CA ALA A 21 -25.82 55.47 12.00
C ALA A 21 -25.01 54.19 12.28
N ALA A 22 -25.65 53.14 12.81
CA ALA A 22 -25.02 51.82 12.94
C ALA A 22 -24.80 51.12 11.58
N ALA A 23 -25.63 51.43 10.57
CA ALA A 23 -25.46 50.95 9.20
C ALA A 23 -24.39 51.70 8.38
N LEU A 24 -23.87 52.82 8.90
CA LEU A 24 -22.78 53.61 8.32
C LEU A 24 -21.42 53.39 9.02
N LEU A 25 -21.34 52.44 9.96
CA LEU A 25 -20.04 51.98 10.42
C LEU A 25 -19.26 51.49 9.20
N PRO A 26 -18.04 51.97 8.95
CA PRO A 26 -17.24 51.49 7.84
C PRO A 26 -17.13 49.98 8.01
N VAL A 27 -17.75 49.24 7.08
CA VAL A 27 -17.49 47.80 6.95
C VAL A 27 -15.98 47.72 6.81
N ALA A 28 -15.31 47.11 7.79
CA ALA A 28 -13.88 46.93 7.74
C ALA A 28 -13.56 46.11 6.48
N ILE A 29 -13.23 46.80 5.39
CA ILE A 29 -12.82 46.16 4.15
C ILE A 29 -11.56 45.40 4.53
N ARG A 30 -11.58 44.07 4.35
CA ARG A 30 -10.38 43.25 4.54
C ARG A 30 -9.30 43.81 3.63
N ALA A 31 -8.19 44.25 4.21
CA ALA A 31 -7.05 44.70 3.45
C ALA A 31 -6.54 43.53 2.58
N GLN A 32 -6.65 43.69 1.27
CA GLN A 32 -6.02 42.84 0.28
C GLN A 32 -4.75 43.55 -0.18
N GLN A 33 -3.61 42.86 -0.15
CA GLN A 33 -2.34 43.40 -0.61
C GLN A 33 -1.76 42.52 -1.72
N THR A 34 -1.22 43.16 -2.75
CA THR A 34 -0.61 42.46 -3.89
C THR A 34 0.88 42.72 -3.93
N TRP A 35 1.67 41.65 -3.83
CA TRP A 35 3.10 41.73 -4.07
C TRP A 35 3.35 41.68 -5.58
N THR A 36 3.85 42.78 -6.12
CA THR A 36 4.10 42.96 -7.55
C THR A 36 5.48 42.44 -7.96
N GLY A 37 6.39 42.34 -6.99
CA GLY A 37 7.74 41.79 -7.18
C GLY A 37 8.65 42.66 -8.04
N GLY A 38 8.45 43.99 -8.07
CA GLY A 38 9.28 44.81 -8.94
C GLY A 38 9.08 46.31 -8.80
N GLY A 39 9.71 46.88 -7.78
CA GLY A 39 10.05 48.29 -7.69
C GLY A 39 11.18 48.60 -6.70
N GLY A 40 11.49 47.69 -5.77
CA GLY A 40 12.53 47.87 -4.74
C GLY A 40 13.91 47.31 -5.08
N ALA A 41 14.89 47.66 -4.24
CA ALA A 41 16.27 47.18 -4.33
C ALA A 41 16.46 45.74 -3.82
N ASP A 42 15.45 45.18 -3.16
CA ASP A 42 15.45 43.85 -2.55
C ASP A 42 14.09 43.14 -2.71
N ASN A 43 13.98 41.93 -2.16
CA ASN A 43 12.77 41.10 -2.23
C ASN A 43 11.96 41.10 -0.92
N ASN A 44 12.26 42.03 -0.01
CA ASN A 44 11.70 42.04 1.34
C ASN A 44 10.24 42.50 1.35
N TRP A 45 9.45 41.94 2.26
CA TRP A 45 8.06 42.31 2.47
C TRP A 45 7.94 43.65 3.20
N SER A 46 8.96 44.06 3.96
CA SER A 46 9.03 45.40 4.56
C SER A 46 9.28 46.54 3.55
N THR A 47 9.78 46.24 2.35
CA THR A 47 10.10 47.23 1.31
C THR A 47 8.84 47.69 0.56
N PRO A 48 8.37 48.95 0.73
CA PRO A 48 7.06 49.37 0.22
C PRO A 48 6.92 49.32 -1.30
N THR A 49 8.01 49.49 -2.04
CA THR A 49 8.02 49.49 -3.51
C THR A 49 7.81 48.11 -4.14
N ASN A 50 7.82 47.03 -3.34
CA ASN A 50 7.53 45.67 -3.81
C ASN A 50 6.03 45.34 -3.84
N TRP A 51 5.18 46.29 -3.43
CA TRP A 51 3.74 46.12 -3.26
C TRP A 51 2.94 47.08 -4.15
N ASP A 52 1.69 46.74 -4.42
CA ASP A 52 0.71 47.62 -5.08
C ASP A 52 0.35 48.86 -4.25
N SER A 53 0.52 48.75 -2.93
CA SER A 53 0.34 49.79 -1.92
C SER A 53 1.27 49.50 -0.74
N ALA A 54 1.68 50.51 0.03
CA ALA A 54 2.56 50.30 1.17
C ALA A 54 2.03 49.15 2.07
N PRO A 55 2.87 48.15 2.41
CA PRO A 55 2.43 46.97 3.13
C PRO A 55 1.88 47.36 4.50
N VAL A 56 0.69 46.87 4.81
CA VAL A 56 0.02 47.06 6.10
C VAL A 56 -0.33 45.66 6.58
N PHE A 57 0.60 45.05 7.31
CA PHE A 57 0.39 43.74 7.94
C PHE A 57 -0.49 43.80 9.20
N ALA A 58 -1.06 44.99 9.51
CA ALA A 58 -2.08 45.12 10.53
C ALA A 58 -3.37 44.39 10.11
N ASN A 59 -4.09 43.80 11.07
CA ASN A 59 -5.41 43.18 10.88
C ASN A 59 -5.46 41.88 10.04
N ASN A 60 -4.34 41.18 9.86
CA ASN A 60 -4.27 39.85 9.23
C ASN A 60 -4.78 39.84 7.76
N PRO A 61 -4.07 40.51 6.84
CA PRO A 61 -4.56 40.69 5.47
C PRO A 61 -4.68 39.37 4.68
N THR A 62 -5.38 39.46 3.55
CA THR A 62 -5.24 38.48 2.46
C THR A 62 -4.14 38.98 1.53
N LEU A 63 -3.12 38.15 1.31
CA LEU A 63 -1.95 38.50 0.52
C LEU A 63 -1.98 37.75 -0.82
N THR A 64 -1.67 38.44 -1.91
CA THR A 64 -1.55 37.81 -3.24
C THR A 64 -0.17 38.07 -3.82
N LEU A 65 0.56 37.00 -4.12
CA LEU A 65 1.87 37.06 -4.78
C LEU A 65 1.67 36.89 -6.29
N THR A 66 1.73 37.99 -7.05
CA THR A 66 1.58 37.98 -8.52
C THR A 66 2.91 38.03 -9.26
N GLY A 67 3.97 38.52 -8.62
CA GLY A 67 5.36 38.45 -9.07
C GLY A 67 5.54 38.59 -10.58
N THR A 68 5.19 39.75 -11.15
CA THR A 68 5.22 39.90 -12.62
C THR A 68 6.64 40.05 -13.18
N ALA A 69 7.62 40.38 -12.32
CA ALA A 69 9.03 40.58 -12.69
C ALA A 69 10.00 39.72 -11.86
N ASN A 70 9.70 39.49 -10.57
CA ASN A 70 10.48 38.64 -9.70
C ASN A 70 9.56 37.59 -9.07
N TYR A 71 10.05 36.37 -8.93
CA TYR A 71 9.30 35.25 -8.38
C TYR A 71 9.80 34.83 -7.00
N THR A 72 10.83 35.52 -6.48
CA THR A 72 11.35 35.31 -5.14
C THR A 72 10.87 36.43 -4.23
N SER A 73 10.24 36.07 -3.10
CA SER A 73 9.83 37.03 -2.07
C SER A 73 10.35 36.59 -0.70
N ASN A 74 10.61 37.57 0.17
CA ASN A 74 11.18 37.34 1.49
C ASN A 74 10.31 38.01 2.56
N ALA A 75 9.64 37.20 3.40
CA ALA A 75 8.97 37.68 4.60
C ALA A 75 10.02 37.92 5.69
N ASP A 76 10.67 39.07 5.65
CA ASP A 76 11.78 39.46 6.51
C ASP A 76 11.40 39.77 7.97
N ALA A 77 10.12 39.63 8.31
CA ALA A 77 9.59 39.69 9.66
C ALA A 77 8.44 38.69 9.81
N ALA A 78 8.19 38.23 11.04
CA ALA A 78 7.04 37.38 11.34
C ALA A 78 5.73 38.12 11.02
N VAL A 79 4.82 37.45 10.32
CA VAL A 79 3.56 38.03 9.84
C VAL A 79 2.39 37.12 10.15
N THR A 80 1.27 37.73 10.51
CA THR A 80 0.00 37.01 10.65
C THR A 80 -0.91 37.33 9.47
N LEU A 81 -1.39 36.31 8.78
CA LEU A 81 -2.22 36.40 7.58
C LEU A 81 -3.56 35.72 7.81
N THR A 82 -4.58 36.13 7.07
CA THR A 82 -5.78 35.30 6.93
C THR A 82 -5.64 34.32 5.76
N ARG A 83 -4.97 34.77 4.69
CA ARG A 83 -4.79 33.96 3.48
C ARG A 83 -3.59 34.43 2.68
N LEU A 84 -2.92 33.48 2.03
CA LEU A 84 -1.83 33.68 1.09
C LEU A 84 -2.20 33.03 -0.25
N ASN A 85 -2.30 33.82 -1.29
CA ASN A 85 -2.56 33.38 -2.65
C ASN A 85 -1.30 33.49 -3.49
N PHE A 86 -0.92 32.40 -4.17
CA PHE A 86 0.08 32.44 -5.23
C PHE A 86 -0.65 32.53 -6.56
N ASN A 87 -0.46 33.65 -7.25
CA ASN A 87 -0.91 33.87 -8.62
C ASN A 87 0.21 34.46 -9.50
N PRO A 88 1.43 33.88 -9.51
CA PRO A 88 2.50 34.48 -10.28
C PRO A 88 2.20 34.41 -11.78
N ALA A 89 2.51 35.51 -12.48
CA ALA A 89 2.27 35.66 -13.93
C ALA A 89 3.16 34.75 -14.80
N GLY A 90 4.18 34.12 -14.21
CA GLY A 90 5.05 33.10 -14.81
C GLY A 90 5.96 32.46 -13.77
N GLY A 91 6.87 31.56 -14.19
CA GLY A 91 8.02 31.11 -13.40
C GLY A 91 7.74 30.32 -12.10
N ASN A 92 8.80 29.70 -11.56
CA ASN A 92 8.76 29.07 -10.25
C ASN A 92 8.82 30.15 -9.16
N ALA A 93 7.86 30.15 -8.23
CA ALA A 93 7.84 31.11 -7.14
C ALA A 93 8.49 30.53 -5.88
N THR A 94 9.32 31.32 -5.22
CA THR A 94 9.96 30.95 -3.95
C THR A 94 9.62 31.99 -2.88
N LEU A 95 9.11 31.55 -1.75
CA LEU A 95 8.90 32.36 -0.55
C LEU A 95 9.90 31.93 0.52
N THR A 96 10.62 32.89 1.08
CA THR A 96 11.65 32.72 2.13
C THR A 96 11.40 33.66 3.30
N GLY A 97 12.17 33.52 4.38
CA GLY A 97 12.15 34.43 5.53
C GLY A 97 11.60 33.80 6.81
N GLU A 98 11.06 34.65 7.67
CA GLU A 98 10.55 34.35 9.01
C GLU A 98 9.22 33.56 9.00
N GLU A 99 8.73 33.16 10.18
CA GLU A 99 7.48 32.39 10.32
C GLU A 99 6.24 33.12 9.76
N LEU A 100 5.41 32.39 9.02
CA LEU A 100 4.10 32.81 8.55
C LEU A 100 3.01 32.21 9.46
N THR A 101 2.31 33.06 10.21
CA THR A 101 1.16 32.63 11.03
C THR A 101 -0.14 32.83 10.27
N PHE A 102 -1.02 31.84 10.24
CA PHE A 102 -2.35 31.93 9.63
C PHE A 102 -3.45 31.81 10.67
N LYS A 103 -4.36 32.78 10.71
CA LYS A 103 -5.58 32.68 11.53
C LYS A 103 -6.63 31.81 10.86
N ALA A 104 -7.32 30.99 11.65
CA ALA A 104 -8.33 30.06 11.17
C ALA A 104 -9.37 30.75 10.26
N GLY A 105 -9.73 30.06 9.19
CA GLY A 105 -10.96 30.34 8.46
C GLY A 105 -12.16 29.78 9.22
N SER A 106 -13.36 30.28 8.95
CA SER A 106 -14.61 29.81 9.58
C SER A 106 -15.06 28.40 9.13
N GLY A 107 -14.17 27.57 8.57
CA GLY A 107 -14.50 26.21 8.10
C GLY A 107 -13.32 25.46 7.45
N GLY A 108 -13.33 24.12 7.54
CA GLY A 108 -12.22 23.21 7.17
C GLY A 108 -11.75 23.27 5.72
N THR A 109 -12.55 23.82 4.82
CA THR A 109 -12.27 23.86 3.38
C THR A 109 -11.68 25.19 2.91
N THR A 110 -11.58 26.20 3.78
CA THR A 110 -11.06 27.51 3.37
C THR A 110 -9.53 27.44 3.25
N ALA A 111 -9.01 27.58 2.03
CA ALA A 111 -7.57 27.62 1.78
C ALA A 111 -6.94 28.85 2.44
N LEU A 112 -6.08 28.61 3.43
CA LEU A 112 -5.19 29.58 4.06
C LEU A 112 -3.97 29.84 3.18
N ILE A 113 -3.46 28.78 2.54
CA ILE A 113 -2.45 28.88 1.48
C ILE A 113 -3.09 28.31 0.22
N PHE A 114 -3.13 29.11 -0.85
CA PHE A 114 -3.77 28.74 -2.10
C PHE A 114 -2.84 28.98 -3.29
N VAL A 115 -2.44 27.90 -3.95
CA VAL A 115 -1.65 27.96 -5.19
C VAL A 115 -2.60 27.89 -6.39
N GLY A 116 -2.90 29.06 -6.95
CA GLY A 116 -4.08 29.33 -7.78
C GLY A 116 -3.85 29.86 -9.20
N SER A 117 -4.97 30.32 -9.78
CA SER A 117 -5.42 30.46 -11.20
C SER A 117 -4.56 31.26 -12.20
N GLY A 118 -3.24 31.23 -12.10
CA GLY A 118 -2.39 31.77 -13.16
C GLY A 118 -2.41 30.85 -14.38
N THR A 119 -2.46 31.46 -15.56
CA THR A 119 -2.45 30.80 -16.87
C THR A 119 -1.10 30.17 -17.22
N VAL A 120 -0.05 30.43 -16.41
CA VAL A 120 1.35 30.15 -16.75
C VAL A 120 1.98 29.14 -15.78
N LYS A 121 2.90 28.34 -16.33
CA LYS A 121 3.61 27.23 -15.69
C LYS A 121 4.64 27.72 -14.68
N GLY A 122 4.70 27.06 -13.53
CA GLY A 122 5.77 27.18 -12.54
C GLY A 122 5.32 26.76 -11.16
N ASP A 123 6.17 26.03 -10.44
CA ASP A 123 5.84 25.46 -9.14
C ASP A 123 6.15 26.45 -8.01
N VAL A 124 5.50 26.26 -6.85
CA VAL A 124 5.68 27.13 -5.68
C VAL A 124 6.51 26.41 -4.63
N THR A 125 7.51 27.08 -4.08
CA THR A 125 8.28 26.61 -2.91
C THR A 125 8.14 27.61 -1.77
N ILE A 126 7.74 27.14 -0.58
CA ILE A 126 7.68 27.94 0.64
C ILE A 126 8.71 27.36 1.62
N LYS A 127 9.72 28.17 1.96
CA LYS A 127 10.80 27.79 2.89
C LYS A 127 10.56 28.27 4.32
N ASN A 128 9.60 29.17 4.50
CA ASN A 128 9.21 29.69 5.80
C ASN A 128 8.59 28.60 6.67
N ASN A 129 8.81 28.70 7.97
CA ASN A 129 7.96 27.98 8.93
C ASN A 129 6.52 28.52 8.83
N ILE A 130 5.55 27.64 9.02
CA ILE A 130 4.13 27.93 8.93
C ILE A 130 3.48 27.58 10.27
N LYS A 131 2.67 28.48 10.82
CA LYS A 131 1.87 28.24 12.02
C LYS A 131 0.39 28.41 11.73
N LEU A 132 -0.41 27.37 11.96
CA LEU A 132 -1.85 27.38 11.69
C LEU A 132 -2.63 27.50 13.00
N LEU A 133 -3.31 28.64 13.19
CA LEU A 133 -4.09 28.97 14.40
C LEU A 133 -5.55 28.48 14.32
N GLY A 134 -5.74 27.25 13.85
CA GLY A 134 -7.03 26.57 13.85
C GLY A 134 -7.38 25.93 12.51
N THR A 135 -8.67 25.92 12.20
CA THR A 135 -9.21 25.23 11.04
C THR A 135 -8.85 25.91 9.71
N GLY A 136 -8.44 25.14 8.71
CA GLY A 136 -8.20 25.64 7.36
C GLY A 136 -7.50 24.64 6.43
N ALA A 137 -7.12 25.09 5.24
CA ALA A 137 -6.49 24.24 4.24
C ALA A 137 -5.21 24.83 3.62
N ILE A 138 -4.28 23.96 3.23
CA ILE A 138 -3.18 24.26 2.30
C ILE A 138 -3.52 23.59 0.99
N GLN A 139 -3.62 24.36 -0.11
CA GLN A 139 -4.12 23.85 -1.38
C GLN A 139 -3.19 24.13 -2.56
N ALA A 140 -2.83 23.05 -3.25
CA ALA A 140 -2.21 23.07 -4.58
C ALA A 140 -3.29 22.86 -5.65
N SER A 141 -3.81 23.95 -6.21
CA SER A 141 -4.96 23.89 -7.12
C SER A 141 -4.57 23.70 -8.58
N THR A 142 -3.65 24.52 -9.08
CA THR A 142 -3.27 24.54 -10.50
C THR A 142 -1.80 24.20 -10.76
N ARG A 143 -0.95 24.26 -9.72
CA ARG A 143 0.50 24.04 -9.79
C ARG A 143 0.95 23.18 -8.60
N ASN A 144 2.18 22.69 -8.63
CA ASN A 144 2.72 21.95 -7.49
C ASN A 144 3.18 22.90 -6.39
N LEU A 145 3.24 22.39 -5.17
CA LEU A 145 3.68 23.11 -3.98
C LEU A 145 4.72 22.29 -3.21
N THR A 146 5.83 22.91 -2.87
CA THR A 146 6.85 22.37 -1.96
C THR A 146 6.87 23.20 -0.69
N LEU A 147 6.81 22.53 0.46
CA LEU A 147 6.89 23.12 1.80
C LEU A 147 8.17 22.62 2.48
N ASP A 148 9.19 23.48 2.50
CA ASP A 148 10.50 23.17 3.09
C ASP A 148 10.60 23.55 4.56
N GLY A 149 9.80 24.53 5.00
CA GLY A 149 9.73 24.92 6.42
C GLY A 149 8.79 24.03 7.23
N ASN A 150 8.97 24.05 8.55
CA ASN A 150 8.13 23.27 9.47
C ASN A 150 6.69 23.82 9.50
N ILE A 151 5.73 22.96 9.82
CA ILE A 151 4.31 23.30 9.96
C ILE A 151 3.88 23.03 11.40
N THR A 152 3.48 24.06 12.14
CA THR A 152 2.98 23.95 13.51
C THR A 152 1.46 24.06 13.54
N LEU A 153 0.80 23.02 14.04
CA LEU A 153 -0.65 22.95 14.25
C LEU A 153 -0.99 23.37 15.70
N THR A 154 -2.15 23.99 15.91
CA THR A 154 -2.57 24.41 17.26
C THR A 154 -3.92 23.82 17.68
N ASN A 155 -4.94 23.88 16.83
CA ASN A 155 -6.23 23.22 17.05
C ASN A 155 -7.01 23.11 15.72
N GLY A 156 -8.23 22.58 15.79
CA GLY A 156 -9.14 22.50 14.64
C GLY A 156 -8.75 21.43 13.62
N GLN A 157 -9.44 21.43 12.48
CA GLN A 157 -9.17 20.51 11.37
C GLN A 157 -8.29 21.20 10.31
N VAL A 158 -7.20 20.56 9.91
CA VAL A 158 -6.34 21.06 8.84
C VAL A 158 -6.40 20.12 7.64
N GLN A 159 -6.63 20.68 6.45
CA GLN A 159 -6.64 19.93 5.20
C GLN A 159 -5.40 20.23 4.36
N ILE A 160 -4.72 19.20 3.88
CA ILE A 160 -3.69 19.31 2.85
C ILE A 160 -4.29 18.82 1.54
N ASN A 161 -4.46 19.73 0.59
CA ASN A 161 -5.26 19.51 -0.61
C ASN A 161 -4.46 19.63 -1.90
N ALA A 162 -4.08 18.50 -2.49
CA ALA A 162 -3.45 18.45 -3.80
C ALA A 162 -4.50 18.13 -4.87
N ASN A 163 -4.90 19.09 -5.70
CA ASN A 163 -5.88 18.83 -6.76
C ASN A 163 -5.38 17.78 -7.77
N SER A 164 -6.28 17.30 -8.64
CA SER A 164 -5.96 16.30 -9.66
C SER A 164 -4.68 16.65 -10.42
N SER A 165 -3.75 15.68 -10.48
CA SER A 165 -2.45 15.80 -11.14
C SER A 165 -1.54 16.90 -10.58
N LYS A 166 -1.77 17.33 -9.34
CA LYS A 166 -0.88 18.23 -8.59
C LYS A 166 -0.21 17.51 -7.45
N THR A 167 0.94 18.03 -7.05
CA THR A 167 1.68 17.54 -5.91
C THR A 167 1.79 18.58 -4.81
N ILE A 168 1.72 18.12 -3.56
CA ILE A 168 2.24 18.84 -2.40
C ILE A 168 3.38 18.01 -1.83
N THR A 169 4.59 18.56 -1.77
CA THR A 169 5.76 17.92 -1.15
C THR A 169 6.04 18.59 0.17
N ILE A 170 6.03 17.84 1.27
CA ILE A 170 6.29 18.34 2.62
C ILE A 170 7.63 17.79 3.09
N ASN A 171 8.63 18.66 3.15
CA ASN A 171 9.98 18.35 3.63
C ASN A 171 10.19 18.80 5.09
N GLY A 172 9.39 19.78 5.55
CA GLY A 172 9.37 20.20 6.95
C GLY A 172 8.64 19.23 7.87
N GLU A 173 8.88 19.35 9.17
CA GLU A 173 8.15 18.59 10.20
C GLU A 173 6.78 19.22 10.44
N ILE A 174 5.74 18.39 10.53
CA ILE A 174 4.42 18.75 11.02
C ILE A 174 4.35 18.43 12.52
N SER A 175 4.11 19.45 13.35
CA SER A 175 4.11 19.35 14.82
C SER A 175 2.85 19.98 15.44
N GLY A 176 2.71 19.87 16.76
CA GLY A 176 1.62 20.48 17.52
C GLY A 176 0.33 19.67 17.57
N THR A 177 -0.81 20.33 17.75
CA THR A 177 -2.10 19.67 18.03
C THR A 177 -3.15 19.99 16.96
N THR A 178 -3.95 18.99 16.58
CA THR A 178 -5.07 19.12 15.64
C THR A 178 -6.19 18.14 16.01
N THR A 179 -7.43 18.43 15.65
CA THR A 179 -8.50 17.43 15.77
C THR A 179 -8.34 16.36 14.68
N THR A 180 -8.00 16.80 13.46
CA THR A 180 -7.77 15.93 12.33
C THR A 180 -6.84 16.62 11.34
N LEU A 181 -5.75 15.95 10.96
CA LEU A 181 -5.00 16.27 9.75
C LEU A 181 -5.56 15.42 8.61
N ALA A 182 -6.27 16.07 7.69
CA ALA A 182 -6.91 15.42 6.56
C ALA A 182 -6.13 15.67 5.26
N PHE A 183 -5.87 14.61 4.53
CA PHE A 183 -5.27 14.64 3.21
C PHE A 183 -6.36 14.46 2.16
N THR A 184 -6.37 15.33 1.15
CA THR A 184 -7.34 15.29 0.07
C THR A 184 -6.62 15.51 -1.25
N GLY A 185 -6.92 14.70 -2.26
CA GLY A 185 -6.74 15.09 -3.65
C GLY A 185 -8.04 14.93 -4.40
N HIS A 186 -8.43 15.94 -5.16
CA HIS A 186 -9.76 16.09 -5.78
C HIS A 186 -10.30 14.79 -6.42
N VAL A 187 -11.63 14.68 -6.53
CA VAL A 187 -12.51 13.50 -6.77
C VAL A 187 -12.08 12.41 -7.77
N ALA A 188 -11.04 12.63 -8.58
CA ALA A 188 -10.44 11.61 -9.45
C ALA A 188 -9.20 10.90 -8.86
N GLY A 189 -8.73 11.27 -7.67
CA GLY A 189 -7.71 10.52 -6.93
C GLY A 189 -6.26 10.65 -7.42
N THR A 190 -5.96 11.55 -8.37
CA THR A 190 -4.62 11.65 -8.97
C THR A 190 -3.68 12.66 -8.31
N GLY A 191 -4.18 13.52 -7.42
CA GLY A 191 -3.33 14.42 -6.63
C GLY A 191 -2.46 13.65 -5.65
N ARG A 192 -1.19 14.05 -5.48
CA ARG A 192 -0.22 13.39 -4.61
C ARG A 192 0.29 14.30 -3.49
N ILE A 193 0.44 13.77 -2.29
CA ILE A 193 1.00 14.47 -1.14
C ILE A 193 2.16 13.63 -0.60
N TYR A 194 3.37 14.16 -0.66
CA TYR A 194 4.59 13.48 -0.21
C TYR A 194 4.95 13.92 1.20
N LEU A 195 5.13 12.96 2.10
CA LEU A 195 5.60 13.17 3.47
C LEU A 195 7.03 12.64 3.60
N ASN A 196 7.99 13.57 3.63
CA ASN A 196 9.41 13.25 3.57
C ASN A 196 10.13 13.28 4.93
N LYS A 197 9.40 13.59 6.01
CA LYS A 197 9.98 13.75 7.35
C LYS A 197 9.07 13.16 8.42
N ASN A 198 9.69 12.75 9.52
CA ASN A 198 8.98 12.35 10.72
C ASN A 198 8.23 13.55 11.29
N ASN A 199 6.98 13.32 11.65
CA ASN A 199 6.07 14.31 12.20
C ASN A 199 5.82 14.01 13.67
N THR A 200 5.54 15.05 14.46
CA THR A 200 5.30 14.96 15.91
C THR A 200 3.91 15.45 16.32
N TYR A 201 3.06 15.82 15.36
CA TYR A 201 1.71 16.27 15.68
C TYR A 201 0.89 15.19 16.40
N THR A 202 -0.06 15.64 17.21
CA THR A 202 -1.08 14.80 17.84
C THR A 202 -2.45 15.18 17.30
N GLY A 203 -3.24 14.20 16.89
CA GLY A 203 -4.53 14.38 16.24
C GLY A 203 -4.85 13.22 15.32
N ALA A 204 -6.11 13.05 14.92
CA ALA A 204 -6.48 11.97 14.00
C ALA A 204 -5.87 12.23 12.61
N THR A 205 -5.55 11.16 11.88
CA THR A 205 -5.07 11.24 10.50
C THR A 205 -6.11 10.63 9.57
N ALA A 206 -6.48 11.35 8.52
CA ALA A 206 -7.41 10.86 7.51
C ALA A 206 -6.92 11.16 6.10
N ILE A 207 -7.13 10.23 5.18
CA ILE A 207 -6.89 10.38 3.75
C ILE A 207 -8.24 10.19 3.07
N TRP A 208 -8.95 11.28 2.80
CA TRP A 208 -10.32 11.19 2.27
C TRP A 208 -10.34 10.89 0.78
N THR A 209 -9.37 11.41 0.02
CA THR A 209 -9.25 11.23 -1.43
C THR A 209 -7.82 11.56 -1.88
N GLY A 210 -7.44 11.23 -3.11
CA GLY A 210 -6.08 11.46 -3.61
C GLY A 210 -5.08 10.44 -3.09
N GLY A 211 -3.78 10.73 -3.21
CA GLY A 211 -2.72 9.85 -2.70
C GLY A 211 -1.79 10.53 -1.72
N VAL A 212 -1.51 9.86 -0.61
CA VAL A 212 -0.38 10.17 0.27
C VAL A 212 0.75 9.20 -0.02
N VAL A 213 1.96 9.71 -0.14
CA VAL A 213 3.18 8.94 -0.40
C VAL A 213 4.15 9.15 0.75
N LEU A 214 4.58 8.07 1.37
CA LEU A 214 5.48 8.08 2.51
C LEU A 214 6.92 7.82 2.07
N ALA A 215 7.84 8.68 2.50
CA ALA A 215 9.28 8.44 2.38
C ALA A 215 9.97 8.17 3.73
N VAL A 216 9.20 8.17 4.83
CA VAL A 216 9.64 7.77 6.16
C VAL A 216 8.61 6.82 6.79
N ASP A 217 9.00 6.11 7.85
CA ASP A 217 8.11 5.20 8.58
C ASP A 217 6.88 5.92 9.15
N ALA A 218 5.78 5.19 9.29
CA ALA A 218 4.57 5.62 9.97
C ALA A 218 4.21 4.62 11.08
N LEU A 219 4.82 4.78 12.25
CA LEU A 219 4.71 3.86 13.37
C LEU A 219 3.69 4.35 14.42
N ASN A 220 3.28 3.46 15.33
CA ASN A 220 2.42 3.82 16.47
C ASN A 220 3.13 4.72 17.50
N THR A 221 4.45 4.87 17.43
CA THR A 221 5.25 5.71 18.32
C THR A 221 5.66 7.05 17.69
N GLY A 222 5.27 7.31 16.43
CA GLY A 222 5.73 8.47 15.67
C GLY A 222 5.98 8.15 14.20
N GLY A 223 6.36 9.15 13.41
CA GLY A 223 6.69 8.99 11.99
C GLY A 223 5.87 9.90 11.09
N ALA A 224 5.63 9.52 9.84
CA ALA A 224 4.91 10.35 8.88
C ALA A 224 3.50 10.78 9.36
N PHE A 225 2.85 10.00 10.22
CA PHE A 225 1.52 10.30 10.74
C PHE A 225 1.47 10.83 12.17
N GLY A 226 2.57 11.40 12.66
CA GLY A 226 2.60 12.02 13.98
C GLY A 226 2.65 11.00 15.11
N ALA A 227 2.50 11.49 16.35
CA ALA A 227 2.66 10.71 17.58
C ALA A 227 1.35 10.14 18.15
N ASN A 228 0.21 10.31 17.47
CA ASN A 228 -1.04 9.65 17.87
C ASN A 228 -0.94 8.12 17.68
N THR A 229 -1.87 7.36 18.23
CA THR A 229 -2.00 5.91 18.03
C THR A 229 -3.29 5.53 17.33
N SER A 230 -4.21 6.49 17.09
CA SER A 230 -5.43 6.22 16.34
C SER A 230 -5.14 5.69 14.94
N GLU A 231 -6.04 4.84 14.44
CA GLU A 231 -6.02 4.34 13.06
C GLU A 231 -5.96 5.50 12.05
N VAL A 232 -5.31 5.25 10.90
CA VAL A 232 -5.39 6.13 9.73
C VAL A 232 -6.68 5.82 8.98
N LEU A 233 -7.56 6.82 8.86
CA LEU A 233 -8.81 6.65 8.12
C LEU A 233 -8.55 6.81 6.62
N LEU A 234 -8.94 5.82 5.82
CA LEU A 234 -8.77 5.79 4.37
C LEU A 234 -10.15 5.85 3.69
N GLY A 235 -10.55 7.05 3.30
CA GLY A 235 -11.86 7.40 2.76
C GLY A 235 -12.68 8.27 3.71
N ALA A 236 -13.94 8.53 3.34
CA ALA A 236 -14.89 9.28 4.17
C ALA A 236 -16.30 8.66 4.09
N ALA A 237 -17.10 8.87 5.13
CA ALA A 237 -18.40 8.20 5.30
C ALA A 237 -19.49 8.70 4.35
N SER A 238 -19.36 9.93 3.83
CA SER A 238 -20.34 10.56 2.94
C SER A 238 -19.66 11.31 1.81
N GLY A 239 -20.21 11.23 0.61
CA GLY A 239 -19.69 11.81 -0.64
C GLY A 239 -20.05 10.93 -1.84
N THR A 240 -19.83 11.41 -3.07
CA THR A 240 -20.24 10.70 -4.29
C THR A 240 -19.28 9.55 -4.63
N THR A 241 -17.96 9.83 -4.69
CA THR A 241 -16.93 8.82 -4.94
C THR A 241 -15.62 9.23 -4.27
N PHE A 242 -14.96 8.29 -3.60
CA PHE A 242 -13.63 8.47 -3.02
C PHE A 242 -12.65 7.42 -3.55
N THR A 243 -11.45 7.85 -3.95
CA THR A 243 -10.37 6.97 -4.40
C THR A 243 -9.08 7.27 -3.66
N PRO A 244 -9.07 7.16 -2.32
CA PRO A 244 -7.91 7.49 -1.52
C PRO A 244 -6.81 6.44 -1.70
N SER A 245 -5.57 6.86 -1.60
CA SER A 245 -4.41 5.96 -1.62
C SER A 245 -3.38 6.31 -0.57
N LEU A 246 -2.85 5.28 0.07
CA LEU A 246 -1.71 5.35 0.98
C LEU A 246 -0.58 4.51 0.42
N LEU A 247 0.47 5.17 -0.06
CA LEU A 247 1.55 4.55 -0.81
C LEU A 247 2.90 4.77 -0.15
N THR A 248 3.83 3.85 -0.37
CA THR A 248 5.22 3.98 0.06
C THR A 248 6.11 4.31 -1.15
N GLY A 249 6.87 5.40 -1.03
CA GLY A 249 7.87 5.84 -2.01
C GLY A 249 9.29 5.37 -1.71
N ALA A 250 9.53 4.78 -0.54
CA ALA A 250 10.82 4.30 -0.05
C ALA A 250 10.68 2.95 0.69
N ASN A 251 11.81 2.40 1.15
CA ASN A 251 11.82 1.27 2.08
C ASN A 251 11.39 1.76 3.48
N VAL A 252 10.11 1.61 3.79
CA VAL A 252 9.49 2.12 5.01
C VAL A 252 8.51 1.10 5.59
N THR A 253 8.25 1.25 6.89
CA THR A 253 7.23 0.50 7.62
C THR A 253 6.05 1.39 7.99
N VAL A 254 4.85 0.96 7.60
CA VAL A 254 3.56 1.50 8.04
C VAL A 254 3.04 0.61 9.16
N GLY A 255 3.41 0.96 10.40
CA GLY A 255 2.97 0.28 11.61
C GLY A 255 1.67 0.81 12.21
N ARG A 256 1.12 1.89 11.65
CA ARG A 256 -0.22 2.36 12.00
C ARG A 256 -1.30 1.43 11.47
N ASP A 257 -2.29 1.15 12.31
CA ASP A 257 -3.53 0.53 11.85
C ASP A 257 -4.25 1.43 10.86
N ILE A 258 -4.94 0.82 9.90
CA ILE A 258 -5.65 1.49 8.82
C ILE A 258 -7.10 1.06 8.82
N ARG A 259 -8.01 2.01 8.69
CA ARG A 259 -9.44 1.72 8.47
C ARG A 259 -9.88 2.21 7.11
N VAL A 260 -10.31 1.29 6.26
CA VAL A 260 -11.02 1.63 5.03
C VAL A 260 -12.43 2.06 5.40
N VAL A 261 -12.75 3.33 5.18
CA VAL A 261 -14.04 3.89 5.61
C VAL A 261 -15.13 3.53 4.61
N THR A 262 -16.24 2.97 5.11
CA THR A 262 -17.44 2.73 4.29
C THR A 262 -18.09 4.06 3.94
N ASN A 263 -18.28 4.32 2.65
CA ASN A 263 -19.08 5.45 2.17
C ASN A 263 -20.55 5.01 2.04
N THR A 264 -21.45 5.66 2.76
CA THR A 264 -22.87 5.29 2.81
C THR A 264 -23.70 5.94 1.71
N THR A 265 -23.14 6.89 0.96
CA THR A 265 -23.84 7.65 -0.10
C THR A 265 -23.22 7.49 -1.47
N GLY A 266 -22.17 6.68 -1.59
CA GLY A 266 -21.34 6.60 -2.78
C GLY A 266 -20.42 5.38 -2.76
N THR A 267 -19.37 5.44 -3.58
CA THR A 267 -18.39 4.35 -3.67
C THR A 267 -17.03 4.79 -3.13
N THR A 268 -16.31 3.86 -2.50
CA THR A 268 -14.92 4.07 -2.07
C THR A 268 -14.06 2.95 -2.63
N THR A 269 -13.02 3.32 -3.37
CA THR A 269 -12.02 2.38 -3.89
C THR A 269 -10.65 2.76 -3.34
N SER A 270 -10.37 2.26 -2.15
CA SER A 270 -9.12 2.55 -1.44
C SER A 270 -7.97 1.73 -1.98
N THR A 271 -6.77 2.32 -2.06
CA THR A 271 -5.54 1.62 -2.47
C THR A 271 -4.46 1.77 -1.42
N ILE A 272 -3.80 0.68 -1.03
CA ILE A 272 -2.57 0.72 -0.25
C ILE A 272 -1.44 -0.02 -0.96
N GLY A 273 -0.20 0.34 -0.65
CA GLY A 273 0.97 -0.41 -1.08
C GLY A 273 2.16 0.44 -1.47
N GLY A 274 2.92 0.04 -2.47
CA GLY A 274 4.16 0.70 -2.89
C GLY A 274 4.08 1.25 -4.31
N GLU A 275 4.60 2.46 -4.51
CA GLU A 275 4.68 3.08 -5.84
C GLU A 275 6.12 3.18 -6.39
N SER A 276 7.08 2.55 -5.71
CA SER A 276 8.49 2.51 -6.09
C SER A 276 9.03 1.08 -6.09
N ALA A 277 10.24 0.88 -6.61
CA ALA A 277 10.92 -0.42 -6.64
C ALA A 277 11.51 -0.84 -5.28
N HIS A 278 11.07 -0.24 -4.19
CA HIS A 278 11.52 -0.58 -2.84
C HIS A 278 10.72 -1.76 -2.27
N VAL A 279 11.26 -2.32 -1.19
CA VAL A 279 10.54 -3.24 -0.31
C VAL A 279 9.96 -2.43 0.83
N SER A 280 8.65 -2.45 1.04
CA SER A 280 7.99 -1.79 2.17
C SER A 280 7.11 -2.77 2.96
N THR A 281 6.75 -2.39 4.18
CA THR A 281 5.97 -3.24 5.08
C THR A 281 4.78 -2.48 5.64
N PHE A 282 3.60 -3.08 5.63
CA PHE A 282 2.42 -2.64 6.37
C PHE A 282 2.22 -3.64 7.51
N SER A 283 2.56 -3.23 8.73
CA SER A 283 2.54 -4.09 9.91
C SER A 283 1.41 -3.80 10.88
N GLY A 284 0.71 -2.67 10.72
CA GLY A 284 -0.55 -2.42 11.41
C GLY A 284 -1.71 -3.17 10.75
N ASP A 285 -2.78 -3.42 11.50
CA ASP A 285 -3.96 -4.09 11.00
C ASP A 285 -4.73 -3.20 10.01
N ILE A 286 -5.37 -3.81 9.03
CA ILE A 286 -6.15 -3.11 8.00
C ILE A 286 -7.60 -3.57 8.10
N THR A 287 -8.45 -2.73 8.67
CA THR A 287 -9.88 -3.01 8.82
C THR A 287 -10.68 -2.54 7.59
N LEU A 288 -11.39 -3.48 6.97
CA LEU A 288 -12.19 -3.30 5.75
C LEU A 288 -13.63 -2.90 6.09
N GLY A 289 -13.83 -1.61 6.37
CA GLY A 289 -15.14 -0.98 6.57
C GLY A 289 -15.29 -0.21 7.88
N THR A 290 -16.47 0.37 8.02
CA THR A 290 -16.95 0.99 9.26
C THR A 290 -17.83 0.01 10.03
N ASN A 291 -17.75 0.02 11.36
CA ASN A 291 -18.58 -0.84 12.19
C ASN A 291 -20.07 -0.62 11.91
N ASN A 292 -20.84 -1.70 11.83
CA ASN A 292 -22.28 -1.70 11.51
C ASN A 292 -22.64 -1.05 10.15
N ALA A 293 -21.69 -0.94 9.22
CA ALA A 293 -21.92 -0.47 7.86
C ALA A 293 -21.67 -1.57 6.82
N ALA A 294 -21.87 -1.29 5.53
CA ALA A 294 -21.44 -2.20 4.48
C ALA A 294 -19.91 -2.42 4.52
N ALA A 295 -19.46 -3.63 4.21
CA ALA A 295 -18.04 -3.93 4.09
C ALA A 295 -17.38 -3.12 2.94
N ALA A 296 -16.07 -2.86 3.00
CA ALA A 296 -15.39 -1.98 2.03
C ALA A 296 -14.25 -2.68 1.30
N ALA A 297 -14.19 -2.53 -0.03
CA ALA A 297 -13.16 -3.13 -0.86
C ALA A 297 -11.79 -2.45 -0.71
N LEU A 298 -10.73 -3.19 -0.99
CA LEU A 298 -9.34 -2.72 -0.94
C LEU A 298 -8.55 -3.15 -2.18
N ARG A 299 -7.75 -2.23 -2.71
CA ARG A 299 -6.71 -2.53 -3.71
C ARG A 299 -5.35 -2.57 -3.03
N LEU A 300 -4.58 -3.62 -3.32
CA LEU A 300 -3.18 -3.74 -2.91
C LEU A 300 -2.30 -3.52 -4.13
N THR A 301 -1.25 -2.69 -4.03
CA THR A 301 -0.37 -2.40 -5.17
C THR A 301 1.10 -2.50 -4.82
N ALA A 302 1.91 -2.85 -5.81
CA ALA A 302 3.35 -2.68 -5.77
C ALA A 302 3.83 -2.27 -7.17
N ALA A 303 4.77 -1.34 -7.26
CA ALA A 303 5.37 -0.95 -8.53
C ALA A 303 6.27 -2.06 -9.07
N ALA A 304 6.60 -2.00 -10.36
CA ALA A 304 7.52 -2.95 -10.97
C ALA A 304 8.83 -3.04 -10.18
N ASN A 305 9.32 -4.25 -9.97
CA ASN A 305 10.49 -4.56 -9.14
C ASN A 305 10.37 -4.19 -7.65
N GLY A 306 9.23 -3.65 -7.21
CA GLY A 306 8.93 -3.38 -5.81
C GLY A 306 8.18 -4.53 -5.14
N ARG A 307 8.27 -4.58 -3.82
CA ARG A 307 7.58 -5.55 -2.97
C ARG A 307 6.91 -4.85 -1.79
N VAL A 308 5.69 -5.26 -1.49
CA VAL A 308 4.96 -4.82 -0.29
C VAL A 308 4.66 -6.03 0.57
N ASN A 309 5.12 -6.05 1.79
CA ASN A 309 4.77 -7.06 2.79
C ASN A 309 3.61 -6.52 3.64
N ILE A 310 2.50 -7.25 3.68
CA ILE A 310 1.38 -7.00 4.58
C ILE A 310 1.51 -8.01 5.72
N THR A 311 2.14 -7.61 6.82
CA THR A 311 2.35 -8.47 8.00
C THR A 311 1.30 -8.27 9.07
N GLY A 312 0.59 -7.14 9.06
CA GLY A 312 -0.65 -6.98 9.82
C GLY A 312 -1.82 -7.71 9.15
N ASP A 313 -2.94 -7.82 9.85
CA ASP A 313 -4.08 -8.60 9.38
C ASP A 313 -5.07 -7.76 8.55
N LEU A 314 -5.64 -8.38 7.51
CA LEU A 314 -6.78 -7.86 6.76
C LEU A 314 -8.07 -8.25 7.48
N LEU A 315 -8.55 -7.33 8.31
CA LEU A 315 -9.70 -7.54 9.18
C LEU A 315 -10.99 -7.05 8.53
N ARG A 316 -12.10 -7.65 8.96
CA ARG A 316 -13.44 -7.17 8.65
C ARG A 316 -13.93 -6.27 9.79
N ALA A 317 -14.60 -5.17 9.46
CA ALA A 317 -15.20 -4.32 10.50
C ALA A 317 -16.30 -5.05 11.28
N THR A 318 -16.41 -4.75 12.58
CA THR A 318 -17.37 -5.41 13.47
C THR A 318 -18.80 -5.08 13.04
N GLY A 319 -19.64 -6.12 12.88
CA GLY A 319 -21.02 -5.94 12.43
C GLY A 319 -21.17 -5.49 10.97
N ALA A 320 -20.10 -5.56 10.16
CA ALA A 320 -20.19 -5.19 8.76
C ALA A 320 -21.17 -6.11 8.00
N THR A 321 -21.92 -5.55 7.05
CA THR A 321 -22.87 -6.29 6.20
C THR A 321 -22.32 -6.53 4.78
N GLY A 322 -22.84 -7.53 4.07
CA GLY A 322 -22.43 -7.88 2.70
C GLY A 322 -21.03 -8.51 2.60
N ASN A 323 -20.57 -8.81 1.39
CA ASN A 323 -19.27 -9.42 1.08
C ASN A 323 -18.41 -8.54 0.16
N THR A 324 -18.60 -7.22 0.27
CA THR A 324 -17.95 -6.20 -0.55
C THR A 324 -16.54 -5.85 -0.08
N ASP A 325 -16.04 -6.47 0.98
CA ASP A 325 -14.64 -6.46 1.43
C ASP A 325 -13.73 -7.29 0.52
N ALA A 326 -13.87 -7.10 -0.80
CA ALA A 326 -13.03 -7.75 -1.79
C ALA A 326 -11.63 -7.12 -1.80
N VAL A 327 -10.62 -7.97 -1.97
CA VAL A 327 -9.21 -7.58 -2.05
C VAL A 327 -8.74 -7.76 -3.49
N THR A 328 -8.23 -6.69 -4.10
CA THR A 328 -7.73 -6.73 -5.48
C THR A 328 -6.26 -6.40 -5.53
N LYS A 329 -5.43 -7.34 -5.99
CA LYS A 329 -4.03 -7.07 -6.29
C LYS A 329 -3.90 -6.40 -7.65
N VAL A 330 -3.24 -5.24 -7.65
CA VAL A 330 -2.92 -4.41 -8.82
C VAL A 330 -1.43 -4.06 -8.85
N GLY A 331 -0.96 -3.40 -9.90
CA GLY A 331 0.44 -3.02 -10.06
C GLY A 331 1.34 -4.20 -10.44
N ALA A 332 2.43 -3.92 -11.14
CA ALA A 332 3.29 -4.95 -11.73
C ALA A 332 4.18 -5.68 -10.71
N GLY A 333 4.37 -5.12 -9.52
CA GLY A 333 5.21 -5.71 -8.47
C GLY A 333 4.53 -6.79 -7.65
N ILE A 334 5.13 -7.06 -6.50
CA ILE A 334 4.75 -8.14 -5.60
C ILE A 334 4.06 -7.58 -4.35
N VAL A 335 2.93 -8.16 -3.99
CA VAL A 335 2.37 -8.00 -2.65
C VAL A 335 2.42 -9.36 -1.96
N ALA A 336 3.00 -9.43 -0.77
CA ALA A 336 3.04 -10.63 0.06
C ALA A 336 2.15 -10.43 1.29
N ILE A 337 1.12 -11.25 1.44
CA ILE A 337 0.26 -11.27 2.63
C ILE A 337 0.85 -12.30 3.60
N ALA A 338 1.36 -11.82 4.73
CA ALA A 338 2.05 -12.59 5.75
C ALA A 338 1.32 -12.61 7.10
N GLY A 339 0.25 -11.81 7.27
CA GLY A 339 -0.63 -11.91 8.44
C GLY A 339 -1.37 -13.24 8.50
N ASP A 340 -1.66 -13.72 9.71
CA ASP A 340 -2.29 -15.02 9.98
C ASP A 340 -3.76 -14.90 10.42
N GLY A 341 -4.22 -13.70 10.75
CA GLY A 341 -5.58 -13.42 11.24
C GLY A 341 -6.51 -12.79 10.20
N ASN A 342 -6.26 -12.99 8.90
CA ASN A 342 -7.12 -12.42 7.86
C ASN A 342 -8.55 -13.00 7.91
N ILE A 343 -9.55 -12.12 8.09
CA ILE A 343 -10.96 -12.51 8.29
C ILE A 343 -11.96 -11.80 7.34
N TYR A 344 -11.46 -11.08 6.33
CA TYR A 344 -12.35 -10.54 5.29
C TYR A 344 -13.09 -11.66 4.55
N THR A 345 -14.24 -11.33 3.96
CA THR A 345 -15.16 -12.33 3.33
C THR A 345 -15.28 -12.19 1.81
N GLY A 346 -14.97 -11.01 1.26
CA GLY A 346 -15.04 -10.73 -0.17
C GLY A 346 -13.93 -11.40 -0.97
N ALA A 347 -14.09 -11.51 -2.28
CA ALA A 347 -13.19 -12.25 -3.17
C ALA A 347 -11.76 -11.67 -3.18
N THR A 348 -10.78 -12.50 -3.51
CA THR A 348 -9.41 -12.03 -3.78
C THR A 348 -9.10 -12.16 -5.26
N THR A 349 -8.81 -11.06 -5.94
CA THR A 349 -8.57 -11.06 -7.39
C THR A 349 -7.20 -10.47 -7.70
N ILE A 350 -6.40 -11.19 -8.48
CA ILE A 350 -5.10 -10.71 -8.98
C ILE A 350 -5.32 -10.26 -10.41
N THR A 351 -5.16 -8.96 -10.64
CA THR A 351 -5.37 -8.35 -11.96
C THR A 351 -4.06 -8.07 -12.68
N THR A 352 -2.98 -7.83 -11.92
CA THR A 352 -1.62 -7.54 -12.41
C THR A 352 -0.58 -7.92 -11.36
N GLY A 353 0.61 -8.29 -11.83
CA GLY A 353 1.76 -8.65 -10.98
C GLY A 353 1.54 -9.94 -10.19
N THR A 354 2.17 -10.01 -9.02
CA THR A 354 2.21 -11.21 -8.18
C THR A 354 1.57 -10.96 -6.82
N LEU A 355 0.74 -11.90 -6.36
CA LEU A 355 0.31 -12.00 -4.97
C LEU A 355 0.94 -13.24 -4.33
N LEU A 356 1.72 -13.06 -3.27
CA LEU A 356 2.24 -14.15 -2.43
C LEU A 356 1.39 -14.27 -1.16
N VAL A 357 1.03 -15.49 -0.79
CA VAL A 357 0.39 -15.83 0.47
C VAL A 357 1.42 -16.55 1.31
N ASN A 358 1.98 -15.85 2.30
CA ASN A 358 3.01 -16.37 3.20
C ASN A 358 2.49 -16.58 4.63
N GLY A 359 1.32 -16.01 4.96
CA GLY A 359 0.56 -16.28 6.18
C GLY A 359 -0.74 -17.02 5.86
N ILE A 360 -1.87 -16.62 6.45
CA ILE A 360 -3.19 -17.23 6.22
C ILE A 360 -4.11 -16.23 5.52
N LEU A 361 -4.35 -16.37 4.20
CA LEU A 361 -5.14 -15.39 3.42
C LEU A 361 -6.61 -15.28 3.83
N SER A 362 -7.17 -16.32 4.45
CA SER A 362 -8.48 -16.29 5.07
C SER A 362 -8.67 -17.53 5.94
N THR A 363 -9.23 -17.38 7.14
CA THR A 363 -9.61 -18.52 7.99
C THR A 363 -10.97 -19.13 7.62
N ILE A 364 -11.69 -18.52 6.67
CA ILE A 364 -13.01 -18.99 6.21
C ILE A 364 -12.80 -20.12 5.21
N ALA A 365 -13.29 -21.32 5.55
CA ALA A 365 -13.21 -22.50 4.70
C ALA A 365 -14.33 -22.54 3.63
N GLY A 366 -14.00 -22.95 2.40
CA GLY A 366 -14.97 -23.28 1.33
C GLY A 366 -15.19 -22.22 0.23
N ASP A 367 -16.27 -22.36 -0.56
CA ASP A 367 -16.59 -21.55 -1.77
C ASP A 367 -17.06 -20.11 -1.47
N ALA A 368 -16.84 -19.61 -0.26
CA ALA A 368 -17.07 -18.20 0.04
C ALA A 368 -15.98 -17.36 -0.66
N ALA A 369 -16.37 -16.71 -1.76
CA ALA A 369 -15.59 -15.74 -2.53
C ALA A 369 -14.13 -16.17 -2.87
N ALA A 370 -14.00 -16.91 -3.96
CA ALA A 370 -12.74 -17.52 -4.43
C ALA A 370 -11.55 -16.54 -4.56
N VAL A 371 -10.34 -17.10 -4.52
CA VAL A 371 -9.10 -16.45 -4.94
C VAL A 371 -8.91 -16.70 -6.43
N THR A 372 -8.75 -15.65 -7.23
CA THR A 372 -8.63 -15.77 -8.69
C THR A 372 -7.36 -15.09 -9.20
N ALA A 373 -6.51 -15.85 -9.88
CA ALA A 373 -5.39 -15.33 -10.65
C ALA A 373 -5.82 -15.16 -12.12
N ASN A 374 -5.88 -13.92 -12.60
CA ASN A 374 -6.22 -13.63 -13.99
C ASN A 374 -5.04 -13.91 -14.95
N THR A 375 -5.33 -13.97 -16.24
CA THR A 375 -4.34 -14.15 -17.30
C THR A 375 -3.15 -13.19 -17.14
N GLY A 376 -1.93 -13.73 -17.22
CA GLY A 376 -0.70 -12.96 -17.10
C GLY A 376 -0.33 -12.53 -15.67
N THR A 377 -1.02 -13.06 -14.65
CA THR A 377 -0.72 -12.80 -13.24
C THR A 377 -0.17 -14.04 -12.54
N THR A 378 0.42 -13.83 -11.36
CA THR A 378 0.97 -14.90 -10.52
C THR A 378 0.33 -14.90 -9.14
N LEU A 379 -0.17 -16.06 -8.71
CA LEU A 379 -0.45 -16.37 -7.30
C LEU A 379 0.67 -17.27 -6.77
N GLY A 380 1.09 -17.09 -5.53
CA GLY A 380 2.14 -17.93 -4.97
C GLY A 380 2.28 -17.86 -3.46
N GLY A 381 3.43 -18.25 -2.94
CA GLY A 381 3.80 -18.18 -1.53
C GLY A 381 3.93 -19.54 -0.84
N THR A 382 4.02 -19.49 0.48
CA THR A 382 4.31 -20.65 1.37
C THR A 382 3.26 -20.84 2.48
N GLY A 383 2.16 -20.10 2.40
CA GLY A 383 1.16 -19.99 3.45
C GLY A 383 -0.07 -20.86 3.23
N THR A 384 -1.20 -20.45 3.83
CA THR A 384 -2.49 -21.14 3.71
C THR A 384 -3.55 -20.25 3.07
N ILE A 385 -4.25 -20.78 2.08
CA ILE A 385 -5.43 -20.18 1.47
C ILE A 385 -6.66 -20.96 1.94
N GLY A 386 -7.50 -20.34 2.77
CA GLY A 386 -8.70 -20.99 3.31
C GLY A 386 -9.79 -21.35 2.28
N ARG A 387 -9.71 -20.78 1.07
CA ARG A 387 -10.80 -20.72 0.10
C ARG A 387 -10.50 -21.51 -1.18
N ASN A 388 -11.52 -21.62 -2.04
CA ASN A 388 -11.36 -22.09 -3.40
C ASN A 388 -10.41 -21.17 -4.21
N VAL A 389 -9.58 -21.77 -5.05
CA VAL A 389 -8.59 -21.09 -5.90
C VAL A 389 -8.86 -21.37 -7.37
N LYS A 390 -8.80 -20.32 -8.20
CA LYS A 390 -8.92 -20.39 -9.66
C LYS A 390 -7.68 -19.77 -10.30
N ILE A 391 -6.96 -20.57 -11.07
CA ILE A 391 -5.84 -20.11 -11.91
C ILE A 391 -6.36 -20.10 -13.35
N LEU A 392 -6.63 -18.91 -13.88
CA LEU A 392 -7.19 -18.77 -15.23
C LEU A 392 -6.14 -19.06 -16.31
N SER A 393 -6.61 -19.16 -17.55
CA SER A 393 -5.73 -19.42 -18.71
C SER A 393 -4.62 -18.37 -18.80
N GLY A 394 -3.37 -18.84 -18.97
CA GLY A 394 -2.17 -18.02 -19.00
C GLY A 394 -1.78 -17.38 -17.66
N ALA A 395 -2.41 -17.76 -16.54
CA ALA A 395 -1.96 -17.38 -15.20
C ALA A 395 -0.96 -18.42 -14.63
N THR A 396 -0.19 -18.01 -13.62
CA THR A 396 0.80 -18.85 -12.96
C THR A 396 0.46 -19.05 -11.48
N LEU A 397 0.56 -20.29 -11.00
CA LEU A 397 0.68 -20.65 -9.59
C LEU A 397 2.15 -20.96 -9.30
N GLU A 398 2.81 -20.13 -8.51
CA GLU A 398 4.25 -20.23 -8.25
C GLU A 398 4.47 -20.51 -6.77
N LEU A 399 4.97 -21.70 -6.46
CA LEU A 399 5.18 -22.09 -5.07
C LEU A 399 6.44 -21.42 -4.52
N GLY A 400 6.49 -21.31 -3.19
CA GLY A 400 7.59 -20.65 -2.50
C GLY A 400 7.47 -19.12 -2.50
N ASP A 401 8.42 -18.49 -1.79
CA ASP A 401 8.62 -17.04 -1.81
C ASP A 401 9.78 -16.70 -2.75
N ASN A 402 9.51 -16.82 -4.05
CA ASN A 402 10.47 -16.65 -5.14
C ASN A 402 11.08 -15.23 -5.25
N SER A 403 10.65 -14.28 -4.42
CA SER A 403 11.19 -12.92 -4.35
C SER A 403 11.78 -12.58 -2.98
N ALA A 404 12.07 -13.58 -2.15
CA ALA A 404 13.15 -13.44 -1.19
C ALA A 404 14.44 -13.24 -1.99
N VAL A 405 14.72 -11.98 -2.37
CA VAL A 405 16.03 -11.58 -2.86
C VAL A 405 16.98 -11.84 -1.70
N SER A 406 17.56 -13.04 -1.66
CA SER A 406 18.82 -13.24 -0.96
C SER A 406 19.80 -12.27 -1.62
N SER A 407 20.63 -11.61 -0.83
CA SER A 407 21.73 -10.78 -1.31
C SER A 407 22.73 -11.53 -2.20
N THR A 408 22.47 -12.81 -2.50
CA THR A 408 23.26 -13.74 -3.31
C THR A 408 22.54 -14.21 -4.58
N GLY A 409 21.38 -13.64 -4.96
CA GLY A 409 20.79 -13.85 -6.29
C GLY A 409 20.30 -15.27 -6.60
N THR A 410 20.12 -16.09 -5.57
CA THR A 410 19.53 -17.43 -5.67
C THR A 410 18.34 -17.49 -4.72
N ALA A 411 17.15 -17.71 -5.28
CA ALA A 411 15.97 -18.05 -4.50
C ALA A 411 16.27 -19.40 -3.81
N ALA A 412 16.32 -19.41 -2.49
CA ALA A 412 16.33 -20.66 -1.75
C ALA A 412 14.88 -21.16 -1.69
N PRO A 413 14.64 -22.47 -1.89
CA PRO A 413 13.31 -23.03 -1.70
C PRO A 413 12.95 -22.82 -0.24
N VAL A 414 11.80 -22.21 0.01
CA VAL A 414 11.27 -22.14 1.37
C VAL A 414 10.52 -23.44 1.58
N ALA A 415 11.03 -24.30 2.45
CA ALA A 415 10.55 -25.66 2.73
C ALA A 415 9.10 -25.78 3.28
N ALA A 416 8.31 -24.71 3.20
CA ALA A 416 6.93 -24.68 3.68
C ALA A 416 5.95 -24.83 2.49
N PRO A 417 5.00 -25.77 2.57
CA PRO A 417 4.04 -26.01 1.50
C PRO A 417 3.09 -24.83 1.36
N LEU A 418 2.71 -24.50 0.12
CA LEU A 418 1.48 -23.74 -0.09
C LEU A 418 0.29 -24.67 0.15
N THR A 419 -0.59 -24.29 1.07
CA THR A 419 -1.78 -25.07 1.40
C THR A 419 -3.04 -24.37 0.91
N ILE A 420 -3.91 -25.09 0.22
CA ILE A 420 -5.24 -24.64 -0.20
C ILE A 420 -6.27 -25.51 0.51
N ASN A 421 -7.10 -24.91 1.36
CA ASN A 421 -8.12 -25.64 2.11
C ASN A 421 -9.40 -25.92 1.30
N GLY A 422 -9.62 -25.21 0.21
CA GLY A 422 -10.71 -25.45 -0.74
C GLY A 422 -10.29 -26.26 -1.96
N ASP A 423 -11.08 -26.15 -3.02
CA ASP A 423 -10.77 -26.70 -4.34
C ASP A 423 -9.77 -25.82 -5.10
N LEU A 424 -8.95 -26.45 -5.94
CA LEU A 424 -8.07 -25.79 -6.90
C LEU A 424 -8.53 -26.10 -8.33
N ASN A 425 -8.83 -25.06 -9.11
CA ASN A 425 -9.13 -25.16 -10.54
C ASN A 425 -7.99 -24.55 -11.36
N LEU A 426 -7.32 -25.37 -12.17
CA LEU A 426 -6.30 -24.98 -13.12
C LEU A 426 -6.91 -24.97 -14.52
N ALA A 427 -7.14 -23.79 -15.09
CA ALA A 427 -7.66 -23.66 -16.45
C ALA A 427 -6.64 -24.09 -17.52
N ASP A 428 -7.10 -24.23 -18.76
CA ASP A 428 -6.25 -24.47 -19.92
C ASP A 428 -5.10 -23.46 -19.99
N THR A 429 -3.89 -23.90 -20.32
CA THR A 429 -2.64 -23.12 -20.39
C THR A 429 -2.17 -22.49 -19.06
N ALA A 430 -2.80 -22.83 -17.92
CA ALA A 430 -2.26 -22.46 -16.61
C ALA A 430 -0.88 -23.10 -16.38
N THR A 431 -0.01 -22.39 -15.65
CA THR A 431 1.32 -22.90 -15.27
C THR A 431 1.42 -23.07 -13.76
N VAL A 432 1.90 -24.21 -13.29
CA VAL A 432 2.29 -24.43 -11.89
C VAL A 432 3.80 -24.57 -11.83
N LYS A 433 4.46 -23.74 -11.02
CA LYS A 433 5.92 -23.76 -10.86
C LYS A 433 6.33 -24.36 -9.53
N PHE A 434 7.38 -25.19 -9.58
CA PHE A 434 7.99 -25.81 -8.41
C PHE A 434 9.50 -25.62 -8.46
N ASP A 435 10.06 -25.15 -7.36
CA ASP A 435 11.49 -25.17 -7.09
C ASP A 435 11.85 -26.44 -6.30
N LEU A 436 12.77 -27.23 -6.83
CA LEU A 436 13.20 -28.50 -6.26
C LEU A 436 14.59 -28.35 -5.64
N GLY A 437 14.66 -28.50 -4.32
CA GLY A 437 15.91 -28.59 -3.59
C GLY A 437 16.60 -29.95 -3.70
N ALA A 438 17.64 -30.15 -2.90
CA ALA A 438 18.44 -31.37 -2.86
C ALA A 438 17.59 -32.63 -2.57
N ASN A 439 16.59 -32.49 -1.67
CA ASN A 439 15.68 -33.56 -1.28
C ASN A 439 14.24 -33.05 -1.18
N ALA A 440 13.28 -33.97 -1.05
CA ALA A 440 11.85 -33.65 -1.01
C ALA A 440 11.42 -32.71 0.13
N ALA A 441 12.15 -32.67 1.25
CA ALA A 441 11.87 -31.77 2.36
C ALA A 441 12.37 -30.34 2.10
N SER A 442 13.28 -30.17 1.15
CA SER A 442 13.79 -28.87 0.68
C SER A 442 13.18 -28.44 -0.66
N SER A 443 12.10 -29.08 -1.10
CA SER A 443 11.43 -28.75 -2.36
C SER A 443 10.07 -28.13 -2.07
N ASP A 444 9.61 -27.33 -3.02
CA ASP A 444 8.25 -26.82 -3.01
C ASP A 444 7.23 -27.95 -3.01
N GLN A 445 6.13 -27.73 -2.28
CA GLN A 445 5.01 -28.66 -2.20
C GLN A 445 3.69 -27.89 -2.24
N LEU A 446 2.72 -28.45 -2.95
CA LEU A 446 1.34 -27.98 -2.98
C LEU A 446 0.43 -28.98 -2.29
N ILE A 447 -0.28 -28.52 -1.27
CA ILE A 447 -1.28 -29.30 -0.55
C ILE A 447 -2.65 -28.71 -0.84
N VAL A 448 -3.56 -29.53 -1.36
CA VAL A 448 -4.96 -29.18 -1.60
C VAL A 448 -5.85 -30.09 -0.76
N ASN A 449 -6.55 -29.51 0.22
CA ASN A 449 -7.48 -30.24 1.08
C ASN A 449 -8.89 -30.38 0.46
N GLY A 450 -9.07 -29.89 -0.76
CA GLY A 450 -10.19 -30.19 -1.65
C GLY A 450 -9.76 -31.00 -2.88
N SER A 451 -10.51 -30.84 -3.97
CA SER A 451 -10.20 -31.42 -5.27
C SER A 451 -9.29 -30.54 -6.12
N VAL A 452 -8.54 -31.16 -7.03
CA VAL A 452 -7.78 -30.46 -8.08
C VAL A 452 -8.42 -30.76 -9.43
N THR A 453 -8.97 -29.73 -10.07
CA THR A 453 -9.50 -29.83 -11.43
C THR A 453 -8.46 -29.33 -12.43
N LEU A 454 -8.09 -30.20 -13.36
CA LEU A 454 -7.19 -29.92 -14.47
C LEU A 454 -8.01 -29.60 -15.74
N GLY A 455 -7.73 -28.44 -16.35
CA GLY A 455 -8.23 -28.08 -17.67
C GLY A 455 -7.64 -28.96 -18.78
N GLY A 456 -7.84 -28.53 -20.02
CA GLY A 456 -7.41 -29.22 -21.23
C GLY A 456 -5.90 -29.44 -21.31
N SER A 457 -5.09 -28.40 -21.06
CA SER A 457 -3.62 -28.51 -20.97
C SER A 457 -3.09 -27.65 -19.83
N VAL A 458 -2.24 -28.22 -18.97
CA VAL A 458 -1.64 -27.51 -17.83
C VAL A 458 -0.13 -27.73 -17.86
N THR A 459 0.65 -26.69 -17.62
CA THR A 459 2.12 -26.81 -17.58
C THR A 459 2.60 -26.92 -16.14
N PHE A 460 3.39 -27.96 -15.85
CA PHE A 460 4.18 -28.06 -14.63
C PHE A 460 5.62 -27.69 -14.98
N ASN A 461 6.08 -26.56 -14.47
CA ASN A 461 7.43 -26.04 -14.70
C ASN A 461 8.26 -26.30 -13.45
N LEU A 462 9.28 -27.15 -13.57
CA LEU A 462 10.09 -27.58 -12.45
C LEU A 462 11.48 -26.96 -12.59
N THR A 463 12.00 -26.33 -11.55
CA THR A 463 13.37 -25.80 -11.52
C THR A 463 14.18 -26.56 -10.48
N ALA A 464 15.28 -27.21 -10.86
CA ALA A 464 16.20 -27.79 -9.89
C ALA A 464 17.18 -26.71 -9.40
N LEU A 465 17.20 -26.45 -8.10
CA LEU A 465 17.98 -25.35 -7.50
C LEU A 465 19.46 -25.69 -7.32
N SER A 466 19.78 -26.99 -7.24
CA SER A 466 21.14 -27.53 -7.32
C SER A 466 21.11 -28.85 -8.09
N LEU A 467 21.67 -28.89 -9.29
CA LEU A 467 21.79 -30.12 -10.07
C LEU A 467 22.78 -31.12 -9.46
N ALA A 468 23.71 -30.66 -8.60
CA ALA A 468 24.71 -31.51 -7.96
C ALA A 468 24.10 -32.35 -6.84
N ASP A 469 23.10 -31.81 -6.13
CA ASP A 469 22.46 -32.46 -4.98
C ASP A 469 21.08 -33.05 -5.32
N PHE A 470 20.53 -32.68 -6.48
CA PHE A 470 19.32 -33.29 -7.05
C PHE A 470 19.56 -34.77 -7.34
N GLY A 471 18.57 -35.63 -7.12
CA GLY A 471 18.73 -37.08 -7.34
C GLY A 471 18.86 -37.93 -6.08
N SER A 472 19.08 -37.31 -4.91
CA SER A 472 19.21 -38.02 -3.63
C SER A 472 17.88 -38.56 -3.08
N SER A 473 16.75 -38.03 -3.55
CA SER A 473 15.42 -38.46 -3.15
C SER A 473 14.83 -39.47 -4.13
N PRO A 474 14.28 -40.62 -3.67
CA PRO A 474 13.61 -41.58 -4.56
C PRO A 474 12.33 -40.99 -5.18
N ALA A 475 11.74 -39.97 -4.56
CA ALA A 475 10.60 -39.24 -5.08
C ALA A 475 10.49 -37.81 -4.53
N TYR A 476 9.82 -36.93 -5.26
CA TYR A 476 9.38 -35.61 -4.83
C TYR A 476 7.86 -35.53 -5.01
N THR A 477 7.12 -35.33 -3.92
CA THR A 477 5.67 -35.09 -4.01
C THR A 477 5.45 -33.62 -4.34
N LEU A 478 5.01 -33.35 -5.56
CA LEU A 478 4.75 -31.98 -6.02
C LEU A 478 3.39 -31.52 -5.52
N LEU A 479 2.37 -32.36 -5.71
CA LEU A 479 0.98 -32.03 -5.40
C LEU A 479 0.33 -33.18 -4.62
N SER A 480 -0.45 -32.83 -3.61
CA SER A 480 -1.41 -33.72 -2.96
C SER A 480 -2.81 -33.10 -2.95
N ALA A 481 -3.84 -33.92 -3.17
CA ALA A 481 -5.24 -33.52 -3.24
C ALA A 481 -6.12 -34.55 -2.50
N THR A 482 -6.73 -34.16 -1.38
CA THR A 482 -7.58 -35.08 -0.60
C THR A 482 -8.91 -35.40 -1.30
N GLY A 483 -9.44 -34.44 -2.07
CA GLY A 483 -10.64 -34.60 -2.91
C GLY A 483 -10.36 -35.22 -4.29
N GLY A 484 -9.10 -35.59 -4.56
CA GLY A 484 -8.67 -36.22 -5.80
C GLY A 484 -8.27 -35.25 -6.92
N ILE A 485 -7.63 -35.81 -7.94
CA ILE A 485 -7.22 -35.13 -9.17
C ILE A 485 -8.21 -35.51 -10.28
N ILE A 486 -8.87 -34.50 -10.84
CA ILE A 486 -9.98 -34.64 -11.80
C ILE A 486 -9.62 -33.90 -13.09
N GLY A 487 -10.05 -34.42 -14.25
CA GLY A 487 -9.87 -33.77 -15.55
C GLY A 487 -8.83 -34.44 -16.44
N ASN A 488 -8.24 -33.68 -17.36
CA ASN A 488 -7.34 -34.23 -18.39
C ASN A 488 -5.90 -34.38 -17.89
N THR A 489 -5.59 -35.50 -17.23
CA THR A 489 -4.22 -35.81 -16.79
C THR A 489 -3.23 -36.04 -17.94
N ALA A 490 -3.72 -36.42 -19.14
CA ALA A 490 -2.89 -36.54 -20.33
C ALA A 490 -2.50 -35.17 -20.93
N GLY A 491 -3.16 -34.09 -20.51
CA GLY A 491 -2.88 -32.72 -20.93
C GLY A 491 -1.76 -32.03 -20.14
N ILE A 492 -1.18 -32.71 -19.15
CA ILE A 492 -0.09 -32.15 -18.35
C ILE A 492 1.21 -32.13 -19.16
N THR A 493 1.79 -30.96 -19.34
CA THR A 493 3.09 -30.76 -19.99
C THR A 493 4.15 -30.39 -18.94
N PHE A 494 5.35 -30.94 -19.08
CA PHE A 494 6.47 -30.66 -18.18
C PHE A 494 7.53 -29.81 -18.87
N THR A 495 8.03 -28.81 -18.15
CA THR A 495 9.10 -27.91 -18.61
C THR A 495 10.04 -27.58 -17.45
N GLY A 496 11.13 -26.85 -17.73
CA GLY A 496 11.94 -26.20 -16.69
C GLY A 496 13.21 -26.93 -16.24
N VAL A 497 13.37 -28.22 -16.57
CA VAL A 497 14.55 -29.00 -16.15
C VAL A 497 15.02 -29.96 -17.23
N ASN A 498 16.33 -29.93 -17.47
CA ASN A 498 17.07 -31.08 -17.95
C ASN A 498 17.67 -31.74 -16.70
N PHE A 499 17.09 -32.86 -16.26
CA PHE A 499 17.57 -33.60 -15.09
C PHE A 499 18.97 -34.25 -15.31
N GLY A 500 19.68 -33.91 -16.39
CA GLY A 500 20.98 -34.45 -16.72
C GLY A 500 20.91 -35.96 -16.89
N ASN A 501 21.68 -36.68 -16.08
CA ASN A 501 21.69 -38.15 -16.06
C ASN A 501 20.62 -38.75 -15.12
N TYR A 502 19.88 -37.94 -14.37
CA TYR A 502 18.85 -38.44 -13.47
C TYR A 502 17.58 -38.75 -14.26
N ASN A 503 17.20 -40.03 -14.28
CA ASN A 503 15.98 -40.47 -14.91
C ASN A 503 14.83 -40.36 -13.91
N TYR A 504 13.99 -39.34 -14.02
CA TYR A 504 12.74 -39.25 -13.27
C TYR A 504 11.54 -39.41 -14.21
N THR A 505 10.49 -40.07 -13.74
CA THR A 505 9.16 -40.06 -14.37
C THR A 505 8.14 -39.37 -13.49
N LEU A 506 7.07 -38.92 -14.12
CA LEU A 506 5.89 -38.49 -13.40
C LEU A 506 5.04 -39.70 -13.04
N GLN A 507 4.63 -39.75 -11.78
CA GLN A 507 3.57 -40.62 -11.31
C GLN A 507 2.37 -39.74 -10.95
N ILE A 508 1.24 -39.98 -11.62
CA ILE A 508 -0.06 -39.40 -11.29
C ILE A 508 -0.90 -40.49 -10.66
N ASP A 509 -1.18 -40.34 -9.39
CA ASP A 509 -2.09 -41.19 -8.63
C ASP A 509 -3.44 -40.48 -8.47
N ALA A 510 -4.45 -41.15 -7.90
CA ALA A 510 -5.77 -40.56 -7.68
C ALA A 510 -5.70 -39.22 -6.90
N ASN A 511 -4.76 -39.11 -5.96
CA ASN A 511 -4.68 -38.01 -4.99
C ASN A 511 -3.30 -37.31 -4.98
N SER A 512 -2.38 -37.66 -5.88
CA SER A 512 -1.05 -37.05 -5.87
C SER A 512 -0.38 -37.00 -7.23
N ILE A 513 0.45 -35.98 -7.42
CA ILE A 513 1.40 -35.88 -8.54
C ILE A 513 2.80 -35.90 -7.96
N ARG A 514 3.61 -36.86 -8.39
CA ARG A 514 4.94 -37.13 -7.85
C ARG A 514 5.95 -37.26 -8.98
N LEU A 515 7.16 -36.75 -8.74
CA LEU A 515 8.32 -37.01 -9.57
C LEU A 515 9.08 -38.18 -8.94
N VAL A 516 9.22 -39.32 -9.62
CA VAL A 516 9.77 -40.56 -9.07
C VAL A 516 11.00 -41.01 -9.86
N SER A 517 12.06 -41.39 -9.15
CA SER A 517 13.30 -41.84 -9.81
C SER A 517 13.09 -43.20 -10.47
N ASN A 518 13.54 -43.32 -11.71
CA ASN A 518 13.56 -44.54 -12.51
C ASN A 518 14.87 -45.32 -12.37
N THR A 519 15.83 -44.81 -11.60
CA THR A 519 17.03 -45.60 -11.29
C THR A 519 16.61 -46.73 -10.36
N VAL A 520 16.45 -47.93 -10.91
CA VAL A 520 16.56 -49.16 -10.13
C VAL A 520 17.88 -49.07 -9.38
N ILE A 521 17.82 -48.81 -8.07
CA ILE A 521 18.97 -49.00 -7.20
C ILE A 521 19.32 -50.48 -7.38
N PRO A 522 20.48 -50.83 -7.96
CA PRO A 522 20.88 -52.23 -7.97
C PRO A 522 20.91 -52.64 -6.50
N GLU A 523 20.07 -53.60 -6.11
CA GLU A 523 20.24 -54.22 -4.81
C GLU A 523 21.73 -54.60 -4.72
N PRO A 524 22.48 -54.17 -3.69
CA PRO A 524 23.89 -54.51 -3.58
C PRO A 524 23.95 -56.03 -3.64
N HIS A 525 24.49 -56.53 -4.75
CA HIS A 525 24.39 -57.91 -5.20
C HIS A 525 24.34 -58.89 -4.01
N VAL A 526 23.15 -59.32 -3.61
CA VAL A 526 23.00 -60.47 -2.69
C VAL A 526 23.71 -61.67 -3.33
N THR A 527 23.80 -61.70 -4.66
CA THR A 527 24.63 -62.60 -5.46
C THR A 527 26.14 -62.49 -5.17
N ALA A 528 26.70 -61.30 -4.93
CA ALA A 528 28.13 -61.17 -4.61
C ALA A 528 28.44 -61.60 -3.17
N LEU A 529 27.54 -61.36 -2.22
CA LEU A 529 27.67 -61.86 -0.84
C LEU A 529 27.43 -63.38 -0.77
N LEU A 530 26.52 -63.92 -1.57
CA LEU A 530 26.26 -65.37 -1.66
C LEU A 530 27.41 -66.09 -2.38
N ILE A 531 27.95 -65.54 -3.48
CA ILE A 531 29.12 -66.12 -4.18
C ILE A 531 30.38 -66.01 -3.30
N GLY A 532 30.60 -64.87 -2.65
CA GLY A 532 31.72 -64.69 -1.72
C GLY A 532 31.62 -65.58 -0.48
N GLY A 533 30.41 -65.73 0.08
CA GLY A 533 30.13 -66.60 1.23
C GLY A 533 30.30 -68.09 0.91
N VAL A 534 29.87 -68.54 -0.28
CA VAL A 534 30.06 -69.92 -0.73
C VAL A 534 31.54 -70.21 -1.05
N PHE A 535 32.28 -69.25 -1.63
CA PHE A 535 33.72 -69.40 -1.85
C PHE A 535 34.51 -69.47 -0.53
N LEU A 536 34.16 -68.64 0.46
CA LEU A 536 34.82 -68.63 1.76
C LEU A 536 34.50 -69.90 2.57
N ALA A 537 33.24 -70.35 2.56
CA ALA A 537 32.84 -71.61 3.18
C ALA A 537 33.51 -72.83 2.50
N GLY A 538 33.62 -72.81 1.17
CA GLY A 538 34.34 -73.83 0.40
C GLY A 538 35.83 -73.87 0.73
N MET A 539 36.49 -72.72 0.88
CA MET A 539 37.90 -72.66 1.29
C MET A 539 38.13 -73.14 2.73
N ILE A 540 37.20 -72.86 3.65
CA ILE A 540 37.26 -73.36 5.03
C ILE A 540 37.07 -74.89 5.08
N ALA A 541 36.15 -75.44 4.28
CA ALA A 541 35.94 -76.89 4.16
C ALA A 541 37.12 -77.63 3.49
N LEU A 542 37.77 -77.03 2.50
CA LEU A 542 38.97 -77.61 1.87
C LEU A 542 40.20 -77.58 2.80
N ARG A 543 40.28 -76.62 3.72
CA ARG A 543 41.37 -76.54 4.71
C ARG A 543 41.22 -77.56 5.84
N SER A 544 40.00 -77.93 6.23
CA SER A 544 39.76 -78.95 7.26
C SER A 544 40.01 -80.40 6.79
N LEU A 545 39.99 -80.65 5.47
CA LEU A 545 40.26 -81.98 4.89
C LEU A 545 41.75 -82.32 4.74
N ARG A 546 42.66 -81.34 4.77
CA ARG A 546 44.12 -81.57 4.66
C ARG A 546 44.82 -81.85 5.99
N GLY A 547 44.09 -81.84 7.10
CA GLY A 547 44.65 -81.96 8.46
C GLY A 547 44.56 -83.33 9.12
N ARG A 548 44.20 -84.42 8.40
CA ARG A 548 44.15 -85.76 9.00
C ARG A 548 45.49 -86.50 8.82
N PRO A 549 46.31 -86.64 9.88
CA PRO A 549 47.52 -87.46 9.81
C PRO A 549 47.17 -88.94 9.71
N CYS A 550 47.78 -89.63 8.76
CA CYS A 550 47.82 -91.09 8.74
C CYS A 550 48.66 -91.58 9.91
N THR A 551 48.05 -92.34 10.82
CA THR A 551 48.78 -93.22 11.76
C THR A 551 48.61 -94.66 11.32
N ALA A 552 49.73 -95.38 11.36
CA ALA A 552 49.94 -96.76 10.95
C ALA A 552 49.11 -97.79 11.71
#